data_AF-A0A932X2J5-F1
#
_entry.id   AF-A0A932X2J5-F1
#
_cell.length_a   1.000
_cell.length_b   1.000
_cell.length_c   1.000
_cell.angle_alpha   90.00
_cell.angle_beta   90.00
_cell.angle_gamma   90.00
#
_symmetry.space_group_name_H-M   'P 1'
#
loop_
_entity.id
_entity.type
_entity.pdbx_description
1 polymer ?
#
loop_
_entity_poly.entity_id
_entity_poly.type
_entity_poly.pdbx_seq_one_letter_code
_entity_poly.pdbx_strand_id
1 'polypeptide(L)'
;MANATHGSGYRLYWITWIFLLAVTMVMLAMEYVSWPQWILLTVLLVAMLLKASVISGYFMHLRFEKPALIIIVAASLLLVGAILFVLLAIDALRVHQLSAG
;
A
#
# COMPACT_ATOMS: atom_id res chain seq x y z
N MET A 1 -28.27 -10.44 -34.09
CA MET A 1 -27.31 -11.14 -33.21
C MET A 1 -26.07 -10.27 -33.10
N ALA A 2 -25.84 -9.62 -31.97
CA ALA A 2 -24.61 -8.88 -31.71
C ALA A 2 -24.33 -8.97 -30.20
N ASN A 3 -23.46 -9.89 -29.80
CA ASN A 3 -23.14 -10.15 -28.40
C ASN A 3 -21.68 -9.74 -28.12
N ALA A 4 -21.55 -8.77 -27.23
CA ALA A 4 -20.43 -8.45 -26.33
C ALA A 4 -18.96 -8.55 -26.83
N THR A 5 -18.32 -7.39 -27.02
CA THR A 5 -16.84 -7.27 -27.11
C THR A 5 -16.23 -6.20 -26.19
N HIS A 6 -16.90 -5.82 -25.09
CA HIS A 6 -16.40 -4.85 -24.09
C HIS A 6 -15.88 -5.47 -22.77
N GLY A 7 -15.64 -6.79 -22.71
CA GLY A 7 -15.51 -7.53 -21.44
C GLY A 7 -14.13 -7.59 -20.76
N SER A 8 -13.02 -7.21 -21.41
CA SER A 8 -11.67 -7.49 -20.85
C SER A 8 -11.21 -6.48 -19.79
N GLY A 9 -11.50 -5.19 -19.97
CA GLY A 9 -11.04 -4.12 -19.06
C GLY A 9 -11.75 -4.14 -17.70
N TYR A 10 -13.07 -4.34 -17.69
CA TYR A 10 -13.88 -4.32 -16.47
C TYR A 10 -13.50 -5.41 -15.47
N ARG A 11 -13.17 -6.60 -15.98
CA ARG A 11 -12.72 -7.73 -15.16
C ARG A 11 -11.41 -7.42 -14.43
N LEU A 12 -10.48 -6.73 -15.08
CA LEU A 12 -9.20 -6.35 -14.48
C LEU A 12 -9.38 -5.33 -13.35
N TYR A 13 -10.27 -4.35 -13.53
CA TYR A 13 -10.62 -3.38 -12.49
C TYR A 13 -11.22 -4.05 -11.26
N TRP A 14 -12.16 -4.99 -11.45
CA TRP A 14 -12.75 -5.74 -10.34
C TRP A 14 -11.74 -6.61 -9.60
N ILE A 15 -10.88 -7.33 -10.31
CA ILE A 15 -9.82 -8.14 -9.70
C ILE A 15 -8.89 -7.25 -8.87
N THR A 16 -8.47 -6.12 -9.43
CA THR A 16 -7.60 -5.16 -8.75
C THR A 16 -8.27 -4.55 -7.52
N TRP A 17 -9.57 -4.24 -7.61
CA TRP A 17 -10.36 -3.73 -6.49
C TRP A 17 -10.44 -4.75 -5.35
N ILE A 18 -10.81 -6.00 -5.64
CA ILE A 18 -10.88 -7.08 -4.63
C ILE A 18 -9.52 -7.29 -3.98
N PHE A 19 -8.44 -7.28 -4.78
CA PHE A 19 -7.08 -7.42 -4.28
C PHE A 19 -6.70 -6.29 -3.31
N LEU A 20 -6.93 -5.03 -3.67
CA LEU A 20 -6.66 -3.87 -2.81
C LEU A 20 -7.47 -3.93 -1.51
N LEU A 21 -8.73 -4.38 -1.60
CA LEU A 21 -9.59 -4.58 -0.44
C LEU A 21 -9.05 -5.69 0.47
N ALA A 22 -8.65 -6.83 -0.09
CA ALA A 22 -8.07 -7.94 0.65
C ALA A 22 -6.78 -7.52 1.38
N VAL A 23 -5.86 -6.81 0.72
CA VAL A 23 -4.64 -6.28 1.36
C VAL A 23 -5.00 -5.36 2.53
N THR A 24 -6.07 -4.58 2.41
CA THR A 24 -6.53 -3.69 3.49
C THR A 24 -7.10 -4.47 4.67
N MET A 25 -7.90 -5.50 4.40
CA MET A 25 -8.42 -6.38 5.44
C MET A 25 -7.30 -7.10 6.19
N VAL A 26 -6.25 -7.54 5.49
CA VAL A 26 -5.07 -8.15 6.13
C VAL A 26 -4.38 -7.17 7.06
N MET A 27 -4.15 -5.92 6.63
CA MET A 27 -3.55 -4.89 7.49
C MET A 27 -4.38 -4.69 8.77
N LEU A 28 -5.70 -4.56 8.62
CA LEU A 28 -6.61 -4.35 9.74
C LEU A 28 -6.62 -5.57 10.69
N ALA A 29 -6.67 -6.78 10.14
CA ALA A 29 -6.62 -8.02 10.92
C ALA A 29 -5.31 -8.14 11.71
N MET A 30 -4.18 -7.72 11.13
CA MET A 30 -2.89 -7.75 11.81
C MET A 30 -2.78 -6.71 12.91
N GLU A 31 -3.47 -5.58 12.79
CA GLU A 31 -3.56 -4.58 13.85
C GLU A 31 -4.34 -5.08 15.08
N TYR A 32 -5.35 -5.94 14.87
CA TYR A 32 -6.09 -6.55 15.98
C TYR A 32 -5.32 -7.63 16.74
N VAL A 33 -4.22 -8.15 16.18
CA VAL A 33 -3.41 -9.16 16.85
C VAL A 33 -2.21 -8.47 17.51
N SER A 34 -1.94 -8.80 18.77
CA SER A 34 -0.86 -8.20 19.57
C SER A 34 0.54 -8.70 19.12
N TRP A 35 0.98 -8.31 17.93
CA TRP A 35 2.30 -8.65 17.40
C TRP A 35 3.39 -7.71 17.92
N PRO A 36 4.65 -8.15 17.92
CA PRO A 36 5.80 -7.27 18.08
C PRO A 36 5.72 -6.09 17.10
N GLN A 37 5.90 -4.88 17.62
CA GLN A 37 5.68 -3.64 16.87
C GLN A 37 6.47 -3.56 15.56
N TRP A 38 7.70 -4.06 15.53
CA TRP A 38 8.53 -4.13 14.32
C TRP A 38 7.91 -4.95 13.19
N ILE A 39 7.17 -6.01 13.52
CA ILE A 39 6.48 -6.86 12.54
C ILE A 39 5.26 -6.12 11.98
N LEU A 40 4.49 -5.45 12.84
CA LEU A 40 3.36 -4.64 12.41
C LEU A 40 3.81 -3.51 11.49
N LEU A 41 4.87 -2.78 11.85
CA LEU A 41 5.46 -1.70 11.05
C LEU A 41 5.93 -2.18 9.68
N THR A 42 6.68 -3.28 9.63
CA THR A 42 7.19 -3.82 8.35
C THR A 42 6.07 -4.31 7.46
N VAL A 43 5.06 -4.97 8.00
CA VAL A 43 3.94 -5.47 7.20
C VAL A 43 3.05 -4.34 6.69
N LEU A 44 2.74 -3.34 7.52
CA LEU A 44 2.01 -2.14 7.07
C LEU A 44 2.78 -1.43 5.95
N LEU A 45 4.10 -1.25 6.11
CA LEU A 45 4.94 -0.60 5.11
C LEU A 45 4.92 -1.37 3.78
N VAL A 46 5.14 -2.69 3.81
CA VAL A 46 5.10 -3.54 2.61
C VAL A 46 3.72 -3.52 1.96
N ALA A 47 2.64 -3.61 2.75
CA ALA A 47 1.28 -3.57 2.25
C ALA A 47 0.93 -2.22 1.59
N MET A 48 1.41 -1.10 2.14
CA MET A 48 1.26 0.23 1.52
C MET A 48 2.01 0.32 0.19
N LEU A 49 3.27 -0.12 0.14
CA LEU A 49 4.09 -0.13 -1.08
C LEU A 49 3.46 -1.02 -2.17
N LEU A 50 2.92 -2.18 -1.78
CA LEU A 50 2.22 -3.09 -2.68
C LEU A 50 0.98 -2.44 -3.29
N LYS A 51 0.13 -1.81 -2.46
CA LYS A 51 -1.06 -1.09 -2.95
C LYS A 51 -0.68 0.02 -3.92
N ALA A 52 0.33 0.82 -3.59
CA ALA A 52 0.82 1.88 -4.47
C ALA A 52 1.34 1.34 -5.81
N SER A 53 2.08 0.22 -5.79
CA SER A 53 2.58 -0.44 -7.00
C SER A 53 1.46 -0.95 -7.89
N VAL A 54 0.44 -1.58 -7.30
CA VAL A 54 -0.74 -2.10 -8.02
C VAL A 54 -1.54 -0.94 -8.62
N ILE A 55 -1.76 0.14 -7.88
CA ILE A 55 -2.47 1.33 -8.39
C ILE A 55 -1.69 1.98 -9.54
N SER A 56 -0.38 2.17 -9.35
CA SER A 56 0.50 2.76 -10.37
C SER A 56 0.67 1.87 -11.61
N GLY A 57 0.55 0.56 -11.49
CA GLY A 57 0.70 -0.36 -12.63
C GLY A 57 -0.59 -0.61 -13.42
N TYR A 58 -1.75 -0.61 -12.74
CA TYR A 58 -3.04 -0.93 -13.35
C TYR A 58 -3.92 0.29 -13.65
N PHE A 59 -3.90 1.33 -12.83
CA PHE A 59 -4.80 2.49 -12.98
C PHE A 59 -4.12 3.68 -13.63
N MET A 60 -2.87 3.93 -13.29
CA MET A 60 -2.03 4.82 -14.07
C MET A 60 -1.40 3.97 -15.15
N HIS A 61 -1.57 4.31 -16.43
CA HIS A 61 -0.91 3.64 -17.55
C HIS A 61 0.63 3.82 -17.55
N LEU A 62 1.25 3.99 -16.38
CA LEU A 62 2.66 4.29 -16.15
C LEU A 62 3.60 3.24 -16.77
N ARG A 63 3.13 1.99 -16.90
CA ARG A 63 3.80 0.91 -17.67
C ARG A 63 4.15 1.30 -19.12
N PHE A 64 3.39 2.22 -19.73
CA PHE A 64 3.53 2.65 -21.13
C PHE A 64 3.93 4.12 -21.27
N GLU A 65 4.18 4.82 -20.17
CA GLU A 65 4.53 6.23 -20.10
C GLU A 65 6.02 6.42 -19.73
N LYS A 66 6.51 7.66 -19.81
CA LYS A 66 7.93 7.99 -19.65
C LYS A 66 8.48 7.49 -18.31
N PRO A 67 9.67 6.85 -18.27
CA PRO A 67 10.26 6.30 -17.06
C PRO A 67 10.49 7.34 -15.95
N ALA A 68 10.59 8.63 -16.31
CA ALA A 68 10.63 9.73 -15.36
C ALA A 68 9.42 9.79 -14.41
N LEU A 69 8.21 9.45 -14.88
CA LEU A 69 7.01 9.44 -14.04
C LEU A 69 7.06 8.30 -13.01
N ILE A 70 7.55 7.13 -13.41
CA ILE A 70 7.77 5.99 -12.51
C ILE A 70 8.75 6.38 -11.40
N ILE A 71 9.85 7.05 -11.76
CA ILE A 71 10.87 7.50 -10.80
C ILE A 71 10.30 8.53 -9.83
N ILE A 72 9.52 9.50 -10.29
CA ILE A 72 8.90 10.53 -9.42
C ILE A 72 7.90 9.89 -8.44
N VAL A 73 7.07 8.95 -8.91
CA VAL A 73 6.10 8.25 -8.06
C VAL A 73 6.82 7.35 -7.06
N ALA A 74 7.83 6.58 -7.48
CA ALA A 74 8.62 5.76 -6.58
C ALA A 74 9.40 6.60 -5.56
N ALA A 75 10.01 7.71 -5.98
CA ALA A 75 10.75 8.60 -5.11
C ALA A 75 9.84 9.29 -4.07
N SER A 76 8.67 9.78 -4.50
CA SER A 76 7.71 10.38 -3.58
C SER A 76 7.15 9.36 -2.59
N LEU A 77 6.87 8.13 -3.04
CA LEU A 77 6.44 7.03 -2.18
C LEU A 77 7.51 6.63 -1.16
N LEU A 78 8.76 6.49 -1.57
CA LEU A 78 9.88 6.17 -0.67
C LEU A 78 10.13 7.30 0.33
N LEU A 79 10.08 8.55 -0.11
CA LEU A 79 10.26 9.71 0.75
C LEU A 79 9.16 9.78 1.82
N VAL A 80 7.89 9.73 1.41
CA VAL A 80 6.75 9.78 2.34
C VAL A 80 6.75 8.55 3.26
N GLY A 81 7.03 7.36 2.72
CA GLY A 81 7.16 6.14 3.51
C GLY A 81 8.25 6.23 4.57
N ALA A 82 9.42 6.78 4.24
CA ALA A 82 10.50 6.99 5.19
C ALA A 82 10.12 8.00 6.28
N ILE A 83 9.47 9.12 5.91
CA ILE A 83 8.99 10.13 6.87
C ILE A 83 7.99 9.50 7.84
N LEU A 84 6.98 8.80 7.33
CA LEU A 84 5.96 8.14 8.16
C LEU A 84 6.59 7.08 9.07
N PHE A 85 7.55 6.31 8.57
CA PHE A 85 8.26 5.32 9.37
C PHE A 85 9.00 5.97 10.55
N VAL A 86 9.74 7.06 10.32
CA VAL A 86 10.46 7.78 11.38
C VAL A 86 9.48 8.36 12.40
N LEU A 87 8.40 8.99 11.95
CA LEU A 87 7.38 9.56 12.85
C LEU A 87 6.74 8.48 13.71
N LEU A 88 6.37 7.34 13.12
CA LEU A 88 5.73 6.25 13.82
C LEU A 88 6.70 5.55 14.80
N ALA A 89 7.98 5.44 14.44
CA ALA A 89 9.01 4.94 15.35
C ALA A 89 9.26 5.87 16.55
N ILE A 90 9.22 7.19 16.35
CA ILE A 90 9.31 8.17 17.44
C ILE A 90 8.09 8.07 18.36
N ASP A 91 6.90 7.96 17.78
CA ASP A 91 5.64 7.84 18.54
C ASP A 91 5.61 6.55 19.36
N ALA A 92 6.05 5.44 18.78
CA ALA A 92 6.24 4.16 19.44
C ALA A 92 7.09 4.27 20.72
N LEU A 93 8.26 4.91 20.59
CA LEU A 93 9.19 5.11 21.71
C LEU A 93 8.58 6.01 22.79
N ARG A 94 7.84 7.05 22.39
CA ARG A 94 7.17 7.98 23.30
C ARG A 94 6.07 7.29 24.10
N VAL A 95 5.24 6.47 23.46
CA VAL A 95 4.19 5.68 24.11
C VAL A 95 4.77 4.71 25.14
N HIS A 96 5.89 4.04 24.81
CA HIS A 96 6.56 3.14 25.75
C HIS A 96 7.09 3.88 27.00
N GLN A 97 7.59 5.10 26.85
CA GLN A 97 8.05 5.91 28.00
C GLN A 97 6.90 6.38 28.90
N LEU A 98 5.74 6.73 28.32
CA LEU A 98 4.55 7.13 29.07
C LEU A 98 3.90 5.97 29.82
N SER A 99 4.05 4.73 29.33
CA SER A 99 3.57 3.52 30.01
C SER A 99 4.48 3.05 31.15
N ALA A 100 5.70 3.59 31.26
CA ALA A 100 6.73 3.12 32.20
C ALA A 100 6.95 4.06 33.41
N GLY A 101 6.21 5.17 33.50
CA GLY A 101 6.19 6.10 34.65
C GLY A 101 4.83 6.14 35.31
#